data_AF-A0A2L0CLI0-F1
#
_entry.id   AF-A0A2L0CLI0-F1
#
_cell.length_a   1.000
_cell.length_b   1.000
_cell.length_c   1.000
_cell.angle_alpha   90.00
_cell.angle_beta   90.00
_cell.angle_gamma   90.00
#
_symmetry.space_group_name_H-M   'P 1'
#
loop_
_entity.id
_entity.type
_entity.pdbx_description
1 polymer ?
#
loop_
_entity_poly.entity_id
_entity_poly.type
_entity_poly.pdbx_seq_one_letter_code
_entity_poly.pdbx_strand_id
1 'polypeptide(L)'
;IRRGSRCSTAKAFLRPIRLRRNIHTALNSHVTRILINPMTMRAYGVEFVRNGRKQIVLARKEVIMSAGSINTPQIMMLSGIGPKNHLAKFGIPVLKDAPVGENLQDHVAMGGLTFLVNKPVSIVQDRLQAFPMTMQYIVHATGPMTTLGGVEGIAFVNTKYGNRSWPDIQFHMAPASVNSDAGAKVRKVLGLTEQVYNTVYKPIANKDVFTLMPLLLRPRSRGWVRLRSKNPFDAPAINANYFEDPFDVKTLVEGAKIAMEISEAKAFKQFGTRVHRVAFPNCKGHVFGSDAYWECHIRTFSMTIYHP
;
A
#
# COMPACT_ATOMS: atom_id res chain seq x y z
N ILE A 1 8.13 -1.19 16.41
CA ILE A 1 7.19 -1.32 17.56
C ILE A 1 7.92 -0.91 18.84
N ARG A 2 7.25 -0.36 19.85
CA ARG A 2 7.85 -0.06 21.17
C ARG A 2 6.88 -0.46 22.29
N ARG A 3 7.23 -1.50 23.06
CA ARG A 3 6.38 -2.12 24.10
C ARG A 3 5.00 -2.51 23.59
N GLY A 4 4.94 -3.40 22.58
CA GLY A 4 3.68 -3.86 21.98
C GLY A 4 2.85 -2.80 21.22
N SER A 5 3.29 -1.53 21.20
CA SER A 5 2.54 -0.42 20.62
C SER A 5 3.19 0.15 19.35
N ARG A 6 2.37 0.73 18.48
CA ARG A 6 2.83 1.57 17.35
C ARG A 6 3.79 2.65 17.85
N CYS A 7 4.90 2.79 17.13
CA CYS A 7 5.86 3.88 17.29
C CYS A 7 5.99 4.62 15.95
N SER A 8 5.13 5.61 15.74
CA SER A 8 5.17 6.46 14.54
C SER A 8 6.30 7.48 14.61
N THR A 9 6.60 8.12 13.47
CA THR A 9 7.53 9.26 13.40
C THR A 9 7.14 10.38 14.37
N ALA A 10 5.84 10.71 14.48
CA ALA A 10 5.36 11.68 15.44
C ALA A 10 5.65 11.28 16.91
N LYS A 11 5.47 10.00 17.27
CA LYS A 11 5.76 9.51 18.63
C LYS A 11 7.26 9.44 18.93
N ALA A 12 8.07 9.13 17.93
CA ALA A 12 9.52 9.01 18.05
C ALA A 12 10.23 10.37 18.05
N PHE A 13 9.82 11.30 17.18
CA PHE A 13 10.57 12.52 16.91
C PHE A 13 9.86 13.80 17.37
N LEU A 14 8.55 13.96 17.10
CA LEU A 14 7.83 15.21 17.42
C LEU A 14 7.39 15.29 18.88
N ARG A 15 6.81 14.23 19.43
CA ARG A 15 6.29 14.20 20.79
C ARG A 15 7.35 14.49 21.86
N PRO A 16 8.61 13.98 21.75
CA PRO A 16 9.65 14.29 22.72
C PRO A 16 10.08 15.76 22.72
N ILE A 17 10.00 16.45 21.57
CA ILE A 17 10.51 17.82 21.40
C ILE A 17 9.40 18.89 21.42
N ARG A 18 8.14 18.49 21.66
CA ARG A 18 6.94 19.35 21.54
C ARG A 18 6.95 20.62 22.40
N LEU A 19 7.78 20.68 23.44
CA LEU A 19 7.89 21.83 24.35
C LEU A 19 9.07 22.76 24.01
N ARG A 20 9.88 22.43 23.00
CA ARG A 20 10.98 23.31 22.59
C ARG A 20 10.41 24.58 21.95
N ARG A 21 10.90 25.75 22.38
CA ARG A 21 10.39 27.07 21.91
C ARG A 21 10.69 27.36 20.42
N ASN A 22 11.61 26.61 19.81
CA ASN A 22 12.01 26.79 18.42
C ASN A 22 11.30 25.85 17.43
N ILE A 23 10.34 25.03 17.88
CA ILE A 23 9.51 24.20 17.00
C ILE A 23 8.04 24.51 17.24
N HIS A 24 7.32 24.77 16.16
CA HIS A 24 5.89 25.03 16.17
C HIS A 24 5.20 23.98 15.31
N THR A 25 4.15 23.35 15.85
CA THR A 25 3.35 22.36 15.13
C THR A 25 1.91 22.85 15.04
N ALA A 26 1.43 23.06 13.83
CA ALA A 26 0.04 23.45 13.57
C ALA A 26 -0.73 22.25 13.02
N LEU A 27 -1.68 21.73 13.80
CA LEU A 27 -2.61 20.70 13.35
C LEU A 27 -3.81 21.33 12.64
N ASN A 28 -4.48 20.54 11.81
CA ASN A 28 -5.64 20.95 11.01
C ASN A 28 -5.35 22.13 10.08
N SER A 29 -4.12 22.17 9.56
CA SER A 29 -3.61 23.21 8.64
C SER A 29 -3.36 22.60 7.27
N HIS A 30 -4.34 22.66 6.37
CA HIS A 30 -4.22 22.10 5.01
C HIS A 30 -3.53 23.10 4.09
N VAL A 31 -2.29 22.82 3.68
CA VAL A 31 -1.55 23.67 2.74
C VAL A 31 -2.23 23.66 1.38
N THR A 32 -2.54 24.84 0.84
CA THR A 32 -3.22 24.99 -0.45
C THR A 32 -2.23 25.29 -1.58
N ARG A 33 -1.17 26.04 -1.31
CA ARG A 33 -0.08 26.35 -2.26
C ARG A 33 1.16 26.91 -1.58
N ILE A 34 2.28 26.86 -2.28
CA ILE A 34 3.53 27.54 -1.97
C ILE A 34 3.46 28.96 -2.56
N LEU A 35 3.98 29.93 -1.82
CA LEU A 35 4.12 31.30 -2.29
C LEU A 35 5.52 31.49 -2.89
N ILE A 36 5.58 31.79 -4.18
CA ILE A 36 6.81 31.86 -4.98
C ILE A 36 6.86 33.20 -5.70
N ASN A 37 8.02 33.85 -5.68
CA ASN A 37 8.25 35.05 -6.47
C ASN A 37 8.49 34.65 -7.94
N PRO A 38 7.68 35.13 -8.90
CA PRO A 38 7.76 34.68 -10.29
C PRO A 38 9.01 35.16 -11.03
N MET A 39 9.67 36.23 -10.58
CA MET A 39 10.90 36.75 -11.21
C MET A 39 12.14 36.01 -10.73
N THR A 40 12.21 35.73 -9.43
CA THR A 40 13.40 35.12 -8.81
C THR A 40 13.28 33.62 -8.60
N MET A 41 12.07 33.07 -8.80
CA MET A 41 11.71 31.68 -8.50
C MET A 41 11.98 31.27 -7.05
N ARG A 42 12.06 32.24 -6.12
CA ARG A 42 12.27 32.00 -4.70
C ARG A 42 10.96 31.75 -3.97
N ALA A 43 10.84 30.60 -3.31
CA ALA A 43 9.77 30.34 -2.35
C ALA A 43 9.97 31.17 -1.08
N TYR A 44 8.91 31.84 -0.62
CA TYR A 44 8.97 32.75 0.54
C TYR A 44 7.90 32.48 1.60
N GLY A 45 7.04 31.49 1.40
CA GLY A 45 6.02 31.11 2.38
C GLY A 45 5.06 30.06 1.84
N VAL A 46 4.04 29.75 2.64
CA VAL A 46 2.94 28.87 2.26
C VAL A 46 1.61 29.47 2.65
N GLU A 47 0.61 29.21 1.82
CA GLU A 47 -0.80 29.46 2.11
C GLU A 47 -1.44 28.16 2.60
N PHE A 48 -2.24 28.23 3.67
CA PHE A 48 -2.96 27.08 4.20
C PHE A 48 -4.32 27.49 4.74
N VAL A 49 -5.23 26.52 4.88
CA VAL A 49 -6.53 26.71 5.52
C VAL A 49 -6.55 26.00 6.86
N ARG A 50 -6.97 26.72 7.90
CA ARG A 50 -7.16 26.20 9.25
C ARG A 50 -8.47 26.74 9.83
N ASN A 51 -9.32 25.84 10.32
CA ASN A 51 -10.64 26.18 10.86
C ASN A 51 -11.48 27.05 9.89
N GLY A 52 -11.48 26.69 8.60
CA GLY A 52 -12.20 27.41 7.56
C GLY A 52 -11.59 28.77 7.14
N ARG A 53 -10.47 29.19 7.76
CA ARG A 53 -9.82 30.46 7.46
C ARG A 53 -8.52 30.25 6.71
N LYS A 54 -8.33 31.02 5.63
CA LYS A 54 -7.06 31.09 4.90
C LYS A 54 -6.03 31.87 5.72
N GLN A 55 -4.82 31.34 5.81
CA GLN A 55 -3.70 31.91 6.54
C GLN A 55 -2.42 31.78 5.72
N ILE A 56 -1.46 32.66 5.98
CA ILE A 56 -0.15 32.69 5.34
C ILE A 56 0.91 32.63 6.43
N VAL A 57 1.94 31.82 6.21
CA VAL A 57 3.18 31.85 7.00
C VAL A 57 4.38 32.07 6.07
N LEU A 58 5.24 33.02 6.43
CA LEU A 58 6.41 33.37 5.67
C LEU A 58 7.64 32.58 6.16
N ALA A 59 8.50 32.20 5.21
CA ALA A 59 9.75 31.49 5.48
C ALA A 59 10.95 32.38 5.15
N ARG A 60 11.85 32.57 6.13
CA ARG A 60 13.07 33.38 5.92
C ARG A 60 14.13 32.67 5.06
N LYS A 61 14.19 31.33 5.15
CA LYS A 61 15.19 30.52 4.46
C LYS A 61 14.54 29.68 3.36
N GLU A 62 13.80 28.65 3.77
CA GLU A 62 13.35 27.59 2.86
C GLU A 62 11.94 27.12 3.21
N VAL A 63 11.26 26.55 2.20
CA VAL A 63 10.03 25.77 2.35
C VAL A 63 10.36 24.34 1.94
N ILE A 64 10.21 23.39 2.86
CA ILE A 64 10.51 21.97 2.63
C ILE A 64 9.20 21.21 2.47
N MET A 65 9.00 20.59 1.32
CA MET A 65 7.84 19.75 1.06
C MET A 65 8.02 18.36 1.66
N SER A 66 7.03 17.93 2.43
CA SER A 66 6.99 16.58 3.02
C SER A 66 5.57 16.03 3.04
N ALA A 67 4.79 16.31 1.99
CA ALA A 67 3.39 15.93 1.86
C ALA A 67 3.20 14.51 1.27
N GLY A 68 4.28 13.76 1.07
CA GLY A 68 4.28 12.41 0.47
C GLY A 68 4.16 12.41 -1.05
N SER A 69 4.27 11.22 -1.67
CA SER A 69 4.34 11.01 -3.12
C SER A 69 3.07 11.45 -3.87
N ILE A 70 1.93 11.56 -3.17
CA ILE A 70 0.64 11.94 -3.76
C ILE A 70 0.33 13.43 -3.60
N ASN A 71 0.42 13.99 -2.39
CA ASN A 71 -0.01 15.37 -2.15
C ASN A 71 1.09 16.40 -2.50
N THR A 72 2.37 16.01 -2.48
CA THR A 72 3.47 16.91 -2.91
C THR A 72 3.28 17.38 -4.36
N PRO A 73 3.10 16.49 -5.35
CA PRO A 73 2.89 16.94 -6.73
C PRO A 73 1.61 17.76 -6.90
N GLN A 74 0.54 17.45 -6.16
CA GLN A 74 -0.67 18.27 -6.17
C GLN A 74 -0.39 19.72 -5.71
N ILE A 75 0.26 19.90 -4.56
CA ILE A 75 0.58 21.24 -4.03
C ILE A 75 1.52 21.98 -4.98
N MET A 76 2.53 21.31 -5.54
CA MET A 76 3.44 21.91 -6.51
C MET A 76 2.70 22.40 -7.77
N MET A 77 1.83 21.57 -8.34
CA MET A 77 1.03 21.94 -9.51
C MET A 77 0.09 23.13 -9.19
N LEU A 78 -0.60 23.12 -8.04
CA LEU A 78 -1.44 24.23 -7.59
C LEU A 78 -0.64 25.52 -7.33
N SER A 79 0.67 25.40 -7.11
CA SER A 79 1.60 26.51 -6.94
C SER A 79 2.21 27.00 -8.27
N GLY A 80 1.77 26.45 -9.40
CA GLY A 80 2.27 26.82 -10.74
C GLY A 80 3.55 26.10 -11.18
N ILE A 81 3.95 25.03 -10.49
CA ILE A 81 5.10 24.18 -10.89
C ILE A 81 4.58 22.81 -11.33
N GLY A 82 4.64 22.52 -12.63
CA GLY A 82 4.19 21.25 -13.18
C GLY A 82 3.98 21.31 -14.70
N PRO A 83 3.42 20.24 -15.31
CA PRO A 83 3.34 20.15 -16.76
C PRO A 83 2.50 21.29 -17.33
N LYS A 84 3.09 22.15 -18.17
CA LYS A 84 2.47 23.38 -18.70
C LYS A 84 1.08 23.15 -19.28
N ASN A 85 0.93 22.12 -20.11
CA ASN A 85 -0.34 21.80 -20.76
C ASN A 85 -1.41 21.34 -19.75
N HIS A 86 -1.02 20.69 -18.65
CA HIS A 86 -1.93 20.27 -17.60
C HIS A 86 -2.39 21.45 -16.75
N LEU A 87 -1.46 22.34 -16.37
CA LEU A 87 -1.77 23.55 -15.59
C LEU A 87 -2.67 24.52 -16.38
N ALA A 88 -2.42 24.69 -17.68
CA ALA A 88 -3.23 25.53 -18.55
C ALA A 88 -4.71 25.10 -18.59
N LYS A 89 -5.01 23.80 -18.56
CA LYS A 89 -6.39 23.27 -18.53
C LYS A 89 -7.21 23.76 -17.35
N PHE A 90 -6.56 24.07 -16.23
CA PHE A 90 -7.20 24.56 -15.01
C PHE A 90 -7.04 26.07 -14.80
N GLY A 91 -6.46 26.79 -15.78
CA GLY A 91 -6.19 28.22 -15.67
C GLY A 91 -5.17 28.57 -14.58
N ILE A 92 -4.25 27.65 -14.27
CA ILE A 92 -3.19 27.88 -13.28
C ILE A 92 -1.99 28.53 -13.98
N PRO A 93 -1.52 29.71 -13.52
CA PRO A 93 -0.33 30.34 -14.07
C PRO A 93 0.90 29.42 -13.96
N VAL A 94 1.63 29.26 -15.05
CA VAL A 94 2.81 28.40 -15.10
C VAL A 94 4.04 29.22 -14.71
N LEU A 95 4.57 28.96 -13.51
CA LEU A 95 5.84 29.51 -13.04
C LEU A 95 7.01 28.68 -13.56
N LYS A 96 6.86 27.35 -13.58
CA LYS A 96 7.87 26.44 -14.11
C LYS A 96 7.21 25.22 -14.73
N ASP A 97 7.53 24.99 -16.00
CA ASP A 97 7.22 23.74 -16.69
C ASP A 97 8.18 22.65 -16.22
N ALA A 98 7.63 21.59 -15.63
CA ALA A 98 8.38 20.46 -15.08
C ALA A 98 7.46 19.23 -15.02
N PRO A 99 8.01 17.99 -15.12
CA PRO A 99 7.22 16.75 -15.12
C PRO A 99 6.72 16.36 -13.71
N VAL A 100 6.18 17.33 -12.95
CA VAL A 100 5.64 17.09 -11.60
C VAL A 100 4.43 16.18 -11.69
N GLY A 101 4.46 15.13 -10.85
CA GLY A 101 3.40 14.13 -10.79
C GLY A 101 3.59 12.97 -11.75
N GLU A 102 4.58 12.98 -12.64
CA GLU A 102 4.93 11.83 -13.48
C GLU A 102 5.87 10.86 -12.73
N ASN A 103 6.13 9.67 -13.30
CA ASN A 103 7.03 8.64 -12.77
C ASN A 103 6.60 8.08 -11.38
N LEU A 104 5.29 8.02 -11.12
CA LEU A 104 4.75 7.32 -9.95
C LEU A 104 5.12 5.83 -10.05
N GLN A 105 5.66 5.29 -8.97
CA GLN A 105 6.04 3.89 -8.85
C GLN A 105 5.49 3.36 -7.55
N ASP A 106 4.88 2.19 -7.59
CA ASP A 106 4.41 1.53 -6.39
C ASP A 106 4.60 0.02 -6.51
N HIS A 107 4.76 -0.64 -5.37
CA HIS A 107 4.85 -2.08 -5.32
C HIS A 107 3.46 -2.71 -5.35
N VAL A 108 3.18 -3.44 -6.42
CA VAL A 108 1.95 -4.21 -6.60
C VAL A 108 2.17 -5.66 -6.19
N ALA A 109 1.19 -6.23 -5.49
CA ALA A 109 1.19 -7.59 -5.00
C ALA A 109 0.12 -8.44 -5.69
N MET A 110 0.40 -9.73 -5.85
CA MET A 110 -0.62 -10.74 -6.14
C MET A 110 -1.39 -11.04 -4.85
N GLY A 111 -2.68 -10.72 -4.85
CA GLY A 111 -3.56 -11.00 -3.73
C GLY A 111 -4.10 -12.43 -3.74
N GLY A 112 -4.44 -12.95 -2.57
CA GLY A 112 -5.34 -14.11 -2.48
C GLY A 112 -4.75 -15.49 -2.75
N LEU A 113 -3.43 -15.61 -2.94
CA LEU A 113 -2.75 -16.91 -2.95
C LEU A 113 -2.82 -17.54 -1.55
N THR A 114 -3.69 -18.52 -1.38
CA THR A 114 -4.10 -19.05 -0.07
C THR A 114 -3.74 -20.51 0.07
N PHE A 115 -3.19 -20.86 1.22
CA PHE A 115 -2.82 -22.24 1.57
C PHE A 115 -3.58 -22.65 2.83
N LEU A 116 -4.39 -23.70 2.72
CA LEU A 116 -5.08 -24.32 3.84
C LEU A 116 -4.10 -25.12 4.70
N VAL A 117 -4.29 -25.09 6.01
CA VAL A 117 -3.54 -25.91 6.96
C VAL A 117 -4.52 -26.64 7.89
N ASN A 118 -4.08 -27.77 8.44
CA ASN A 118 -4.91 -28.62 9.31
C ASN A 118 -4.73 -28.29 10.80
N LYS A 119 -3.78 -27.42 11.16
CA LYS A 119 -3.52 -27.04 12.55
C LYS A 119 -4.17 -25.68 12.86
N PRO A 120 -4.76 -25.50 14.06
CA PRO A 120 -5.45 -24.26 14.47
C PRO A 120 -4.45 -23.16 14.90
N VAL A 121 -3.51 -22.81 14.03
CA VAL A 121 -2.39 -21.90 14.33
C VAL A 121 -2.49 -20.55 13.61
N SER A 122 -3.42 -20.40 12.67
CA SER A 122 -3.61 -19.16 11.93
C SER A 122 -4.43 -18.14 12.75
N ILE A 123 -4.40 -16.88 12.32
CA ILE A 123 -5.32 -15.85 12.78
C ILE A 123 -6.67 -16.05 12.08
N VAL A 124 -7.68 -16.43 12.87
CA VAL A 124 -9.09 -16.44 12.48
C VAL A 124 -9.86 -15.61 13.49
N GLN A 125 -10.65 -14.66 13.01
CA GLN A 125 -11.26 -13.64 13.85
C GLN A 125 -12.19 -14.22 14.92
N ASP A 126 -12.91 -15.30 14.61
CA ASP A 126 -13.84 -15.92 15.57
C ASP A 126 -13.14 -16.55 16.79
N ARG A 127 -11.84 -16.85 16.68
CA ARG A 127 -11.02 -17.33 17.82
C ARG A 127 -10.52 -16.21 18.73
N LEU A 128 -10.73 -14.95 18.34
CA LEU A 128 -10.18 -13.78 18.99
C LEU A 128 -11.28 -13.02 19.76
N GLN A 129 -11.41 -13.29 21.06
CA GLN A 129 -12.38 -12.61 21.93
C GLN A 129 -11.93 -11.19 22.29
N ALA A 130 -12.71 -10.19 21.89
CA ALA A 130 -12.32 -8.79 21.99
C ALA A 130 -11.93 -8.34 23.41
N PHE A 131 -12.74 -8.67 24.42
CA PHE A 131 -12.54 -8.18 25.79
C PHE A 131 -11.28 -8.77 26.45
N PRO A 132 -11.09 -10.10 26.55
CA PRO A 132 -9.88 -10.68 27.15
C PRO A 132 -8.59 -10.23 26.45
N MET A 133 -8.56 -10.22 25.12
CA MET A 133 -7.40 -9.77 24.36
C MET A 133 -7.07 -8.29 24.62
N THR A 134 -8.09 -7.44 24.67
CA THR A 134 -7.92 -6.01 24.95
C THR A 134 -7.36 -5.81 26.36
N MET A 135 -7.88 -6.56 27.34
CA MET A 135 -7.38 -6.45 28.71
C MET A 135 -5.93 -6.95 28.84
N GLN A 136 -5.59 -8.06 28.20
CA GLN A 136 -4.22 -8.55 28.16
C GLN A 136 -3.26 -7.51 27.56
N TYR A 137 -3.67 -6.86 26.46
CA TYR A 137 -2.89 -5.80 25.83
C TYR A 137 -2.70 -4.58 26.72
N ILE A 138 -3.76 -4.10 27.37
CA ILE A 138 -3.70 -2.90 28.22
C ILE A 138 -2.84 -3.14 29.46
N VAL A 139 -3.00 -4.28 30.13
CA VAL A 139 -2.33 -4.56 31.40
C VAL A 139 -0.90 -5.02 31.19
N HIS A 140 -0.65 -5.88 30.20
CA HIS A 140 0.64 -6.55 30.03
C HIS A 140 1.41 -6.12 28.78
N ALA A 141 0.80 -5.34 27.87
CA ALA A 141 1.38 -5.04 26.56
C ALA A 141 1.80 -6.29 25.77
N THR A 142 1.05 -7.38 25.95
CA THR A 142 1.22 -8.68 25.28
C THR A 142 -0.09 -9.15 24.65
N GLY A 143 -0.08 -10.30 23.99
CA GLY A 143 -1.26 -10.94 23.42
C GLY A 143 -1.48 -10.62 21.94
N PRO A 144 -2.56 -11.14 21.33
CA PRO A 144 -2.77 -11.08 19.88
C PRO A 144 -2.81 -9.66 19.31
N MET A 145 -3.20 -8.65 20.09
CA MET A 145 -3.20 -7.25 19.63
C MET A 145 -1.79 -6.66 19.40
N THR A 146 -0.73 -7.33 19.84
CA THR A 146 0.66 -6.93 19.53
C THR A 146 1.16 -7.52 18.21
N THR A 147 0.43 -8.48 17.63
CA THR A 147 0.80 -9.15 16.36
C THR A 147 0.79 -8.14 15.21
N LEU A 148 1.63 -8.35 14.21
CA LEU A 148 1.61 -7.54 12.99
C LEU A 148 0.35 -7.85 12.17
N GLY A 149 -0.08 -9.12 12.20
CA GLY A 149 -1.34 -9.65 11.67
C GLY A 149 -1.34 -9.81 10.16
N GLY A 150 -0.89 -8.77 9.44
CA GLY A 150 -0.85 -8.76 7.98
C GLY A 150 0.48 -9.22 7.37
N VAL A 151 1.60 -9.13 8.11
CA VAL A 151 2.93 -9.54 7.63
C VAL A 151 3.73 -10.05 8.83
N GLU A 152 3.81 -11.38 8.99
CA GLU A 152 4.59 -12.04 10.06
C GLU A 152 5.89 -12.65 9.54
N GLY A 153 6.01 -12.81 8.22
CA GLY A 153 7.24 -13.25 7.56
C GLY A 153 7.52 -12.45 6.30
N ILE A 154 8.80 -12.22 6.03
CA ILE A 154 9.27 -11.55 4.81
C ILE A 154 10.38 -12.38 4.19
N ALA A 155 10.37 -12.47 2.86
CA ALA A 155 11.51 -12.97 2.10
C ALA A 155 11.78 -12.06 0.91
N PHE A 156 13.03 -11.98 0.50
CA PHE A 156 13.47 -11.29 -0.71
C PHE A 156 14.13 -12.33 -1.60
N VAL A 157 13.63 -12.49 -2.82
CA VAL A 157 14.11 -13.52 -3.75
C VAL A 157 14.34 -12.94 -5.13
N ASN A 158 15.17 -13.63 -5.89
CA ASN A 158 15.39 -13.35 -7.31
C ASN A 158 14.61 -14.38 -8.13
N THR A 159 13.76 -13.91 -9.03
CA THR A 159 13.26 -14.77 -10.12
C THR A 159 14.36 -14.99 -11.15
N LYS A 160 14.10 -15.80 -12.18
CA LYS A 160 14.99 -15.94 -13.34
C LYS A 160 15.22 -14.62 -14.11
N TYR A 161 14.38 -13.61 -13.90
CA TYR A 161 14.51 -12.27 -14.47
C TYR A 161 15.26 -11.30 -13.55
N GLY A 162 15.47 -11.67 -12.29
CA GLY A 162 16.07 -10.83 -11.26
C GLY A 162 17.58 -10.69 -11.43
N ASN A 163 18.12 -9.60 -10.88
CA ASN A 163 19.57 -9.43 -10.77
C ASN A 163 20.05 -10.01 -9.44
N ARG A 164 21.14 -10.77 -9.43
CA ARG A 164 21.70 -11.33 -8.18
C ARG A 164 21.98 -10.29 -7.08
N SER A 165 22.25 -9.04 -7.45
CA SER A 165 22.58 -7.95 -6.53
C SER A 165 21.34 -7.27 -5.92
N TRP A 166 20.15 -7.42 -6.49
CA TRP A 166 18.93 -6.84 -5.93
C TRP A 166 17.67 -7.68 -6.26
N PRO A 167 16.86 -8.01 -5.24
CA PRO A 167 15.64 -8.81 -5.40
C PRO A 167 14.61 -8.09 -6.28
N ASP A 168 13.89 -8.88 -7.07
CA ASP A 168 12.76 -8.44 -7.89
C ASP A 168 11.40 -8.87 -7.30
N ILE A 169 11.40 -9.86 -6.38
CA ILE A 169 10.23 -10.27 -5.61
C ILE A 169 10.49 -10.16 -4.10
N GLN A 170 9.52 -9.57 -3.39
CA GLN A 170 9.37 -9.70 -1.95
C GLN A 170 8.17 -10.60 -1.67
N PHE A 171 8.26 -11.46 -0.66
CA PHE A 171 7.09 -12.12 -0.10
C PHE A 171 6.66 -11.46 1.18
N HIS A 172 5.36 -11.20 1.29
CA HIS A 172 4.70 -11.00 2.57
C HIS A 172 3.95 -12.27 2.95
N MET A 173 4.33 -12.87 4.06
CA MET A 173 3.64 -14.00 4.65
C MET A 173 2.73 -13.52 5.76
N ALA A 174 1.44 -13.88 5.68
CA ALA A 174 0.49 -13.64 6.76
C ALA A 174 -0.09 -14.99 7.22
N PRO A 175 -0.27 -15.22 8.53
CA PRO A 175 -0.98 -16.38 9.05
C PRO A 175 -2.50 -16.17 8.94
N ALA A 176 -2.97 -15.58 7.83
CA ALA A 176 -4.36 -15.25 7.55
C ALA A 176 -4.56 -15.12 6.04
N SER A 177 -5.81 -15.15 5.58
CA SER A 177 -6.19 -14.79 4.21
C SER A 177 -7.60 -14.19 4.21
N VAL A 178 -8.17 -13.98 3.01
CA VAL A 178 -9.49 -13.36 2.80
C VAL A 178 -10.63 -14.04 3.56
N ASN A 179 -10.50 -15.34 3.85
CA ASN A 179 -11.48 -16.14 4.55
C ASN A 179 -11.41 -16.04 6.09
N SER A 180 -10.35 -15.43 6.64
CA SER A 180 -10.04 -15.43 8.09
C SER A 180 -11.04 -14.64 8.94
N ASP A 181 -11.88 -13.81 8.34
CA ASP A 181 -12.88 -12.98 9.04
C ASP A 181 -14.33 -13.24 8.59
N ALA A 182 -14.56 -14.38 7.90
CA ALA A 182 -15.85 -14.72 7.31
C ALA A 182 -16.48 -13.60 6.46
N GLY A 183 -15.66 -12.72 5.85
CA GLY A 183 -16.12 -11.66 4.96
C GLY A 183 -16.60 -10.39 5.66
N ALA A 184 -16.36 -10.25 6.97
CA ALA A 184 -16.79 -9.10 7.75
C ALA A 184 -16.19 -7.77 7.26
N LYS A 185 -14.87 -7.75 6.98
CA LYS A 185 -14.10 -6.54 6.64
C LYS A 185 -13.08 -6.77 5.53
N VAL A 186 -12.30 -7.87 5.56
CA VAL A 186 -11.17 -8.12 4.67
C VAL A 186 -11.59 -8.06 3.20
N ARG A 187 -12.72 -8.68 2.84
CA ARG A 187 -13.31 -8.59 1.49
C ARG A 187 -13.49 -7.14 1.04
N LYS A 188 -14.08 -6.29 1.89
CA LYS A 188 -14.39 -4.89 1.58
C LYS A 188 -13.12 -4.05 1.48
N VAL A 189 -12.18 -4.25 2.40
CA VAL A 189 -10.89 -3.54 2.43
C VAL A 189 -10.07 -3.85 1.18
N LEU A 190 -10.10 -5.09 0.71
CA LEU A 190 -9.38 -5.53 -0.49
C LEU A 190 -10.17 -5.31 -1.80
N GLY A 191 -11.35 -4.69 -1.74
CA GLY A 191 -12.14 -4.35 -2.93
C GLY A 191 -12.67 -5.57 -3.71
N LEU A 192 -12.79 -6.73 -3.06
CA LEU A 192 -13.23 -7.95 -3.73
C LEU A 192 -14.74 -7.96 -3.99
N THR A 193 -15.13 -8.30 -5.22
CA THR A 193 -16.53 -8.48 -5.59
C THR A 193 -17.18 -9.62 -4.81
N GLU A 194 -18.50 -9.56 -4.66
CA GLU A 194 -19.25 -10.63 -3.98
C GLU A 194 -19.13 -11.97 -4.70
N GLN A 195 -19.11 -11.94 -6.03
CA GLN A 195 -18.96 -13.15 -6.84
C GLN A 195 -17.62 -13.84 -6.58
N VAL A 196 -16.51 -13.09 -6.57
CA VAL A 196 -15.17 -13.65 -6.28
C VAL A 196 -15.13 -14.21 -4.86
N TYR A 197 -15.60 -13.44 -3.87
CA TYR A 197 -15.58 -13.88 -2.48
C TYR A 197 -16.45 -15.12 -2.23
N ASN A 198 -17.71 -15.11 -2.69
CA ASN A 198 -18.64 -16.21 -2.47
C ASN A 198 -18.20 -17.49 -3.17
N THR A 199 -17.57 -17.37 -4.34
CA THR A 199 -17.08 -18.53 -5.10
C THR A 199 -15.81 -19.11 -4.45
N VAL A 200 -14.85 -18.25 -4.09
CA VAL A 200 -13.49 -18.71 -3.75
C VAL A 200 -13.27 -18.80 -2.25
N TYR A 201 -13.65 -17.78 -1.47
CA TYR A 201 -13.21 -17.65 -0.07
C TYR A 201 -14.29 -18.02 0.94
N LYS A 202 -15.57 -17.80 0.64
CA LYS A 202 -16.69 -18.20 1.53
C LYS A 202 -16.72 -19.71 1.83
N PRO A 203 -16.44 -20.64 0.88
CA PRO A 203 -16.45 -22.08 1.17
C PRO A 203 -15.37 -22.53 2.17
N ILE A 204 -14.37 -21.69 2.40
CA ILE A 204 -13.29 -21.92 3.38
C ILE A 204 -13.33 -20.91 4.52
N ALA A 205 -14.45 -20.22 4.74
CA ALA A 205 -14.62 -19.27 5.83
C ALA A 205 -14.19 -19.90 7.16
N ASN A 206 -13.43 -19.14 7.96
CA ASN A 206 -12.92 -19.52 9.28
C ASN A 206 -12.00 -20.76 9.32
N LYS A 207 -11.59 -21.30 8.17
CA LYS A 207 -10.55 -22.35 8.12
C LYS A 207 -9.16 -21.76 8.33
N ASP A 208 -8.30 -22.53 8.96
CA ASP A 208 -6.91 -22.17 9.13
C ASP A 208 -6.15 -22.12 7.80
N VAL A 209 -5.45 -21.01 7.62
CA VAL A 209 -4.74 -20.68 6.37
C VAL A 209 -3.48 -19.88 6.64
N PHE A 210 -2.59 -19.86 5.66
CA PHE A 210 -1.64 -18.76 5.50
C PHE A 210 -1.66 -18.27 4.05
N THR A 211 -1.13 -17.08 3.82
CA THR A 211 -0.90 -16.54 2.49
C THR A 211 0.59 -16.24 2.30
N LEU A 212 1.08 -16.43 1.08
CA LEU A 212 2.36 -15.93 0.61
C LEU A 212 2.05 -15.01 -0.56
N MET A 213 2.13 -13.71 -0.34
CA MET A 213 1.84 -12.71 -1.38
C MET A 213 3.16 -12.32 -2.04
N PRO A 214 3.42 -12.67 -3.31
CA PRO A 214 4.52 -12.08 -4.06
C PRO A 214 4.21 -10.62 -4.39
N LEU A 215 5.17 -9.75 -4.12
CA LEU A 215 5.17 -8.33 -4.43
C LEU A 215 6.27 -8.03 -5.44
N LEU A 216 5.95 -7.20 -6.42
CA LEU A 216 6.92 -6.72 -7.40
C LEU A 216 7.72 -5.55 -6.83
N LEU A 217 9.04 -5.74 -6.67
CA LEU A 217 9.93 -4.72 -6.09
C LEU A 217 10.49 -3.74 -7.10
N ARG A 218 10.53 -4.14 -8.37
CA ARG A 218 11.15 -3.38 -9.47
C ARG A 218 10.17 -3.26 -10.63
N PRO A 219 9.00 -2.63 -10.43
CA PRO A 219 8.05 -2.43 -11.51
C PRO A 219 8.70 -1.63 -12.63
N ARG A 220 8.40 -1.98 -13.88
CA ARG A 220 8.71 -1.18 -15.06
C ARG A 220 7.59 -0.23 -15.43
N SER A 221 6.34 -0.60 -15.12
CA SER A 221 5.19 0.28 -15.30
C SER A 221 5.38 1.59 -14.53
N ARG A 222 4.91 2.71 -15.10
CA ARG A 222 5.00 4.05 -14.50
C ARG A 222 3.66 4.74 -14.56
N GLY A 223 3.25 5.27 -13.41
CA GLY A 223 2.03 6.02 -13.26
C GLY A 223 2.23 7.53 -13.20
N TRP A 224 1.15 8.21 -12.85
CA TRP A 224 1.11 9.64 -12.60
C TRP A 224 0.10 10.04 -11.52
N VAL A 225 0.29 11.25 -10.99
CA VAL A 225 -0.62 11.99 -10.12
C VAL A 225 -0.92 13.33 -10.78
N ARG A 226 -2.20 13.63 -11.02
CA ARG A 226 -2.66 14.83 -11.73
C ARG A 226 -3.75 15.56 -10.97
N LEU A 227 -3.83 16.87 -11.14
CA LEU A 227 -4.98 17.65 -10.66
C LEU A 227 -6.28 17.19 -11.33
N ARG A 228 -7.36 17.07 -10.55
CA ARG A 228 -8.74 16.96 -11.06
C ARG A 228 -9.43 18.31 -11.20
N SER A 229 -9.02 19.28 -10.39
CA SER A 229 -9.51 20.66 -10.41
C SER A 229 -8.45 21.59 -9.80
N LYS A 230 -8.75 22.90 -9.81
CA LYS A 230 -7.96 23.92 -9.08
C LYS A 230 -8.29 24.01 -7.59
N ASN A 231 -9.28 23.24 -7.09
CA ASN A 231 -9.65 23.24 -5.69
C ASN A 231 -8.65 22.39 -4.88
N PRO A 232 -7.91 22.96 -3.92
CA PRO A 232 -6.92 22.23 -3.13
C PRO A 232 -7.51 21.15 -2.21
N PHE A 233 -8.83 21.11 -2.05
CA PHE A 233 -9.54 20.10 -1.26
C PHE A 233 -10.04 18.92 -2.09
N ASP A 234 -10.04 19.05 -3.41
CA ASP A 234 -10.36 17.92 -4.28
C ASP A 234 -9.15 17.00 -4.32
N ALA A 235 -9.34 15.71 -4.01
CA ALA A 235 -8.24 14.76 -4.12
C ALA A 235 -7.72 14.71 -5.58
N PRO A 236 -6.43 14.42 -5.82
CA PRO A 236 -5.89 14.32 -7.17
C PRO A 236 -6.38 13.04 -7.87
N ALA A 237 -6.28 13.02 -9.20
CA ALA A 237 -6.38 11.80 -9.98
C ALA A 237 -5.06 11.04 -9.88
N ILE A 238 -5.14 9.75 -9.59
CA ILE A 238 -3.98 8.88 -9.41
C ILE A 238 -4.16 7.72 -10.38
N ASN A 239 -3.16 7.46 -11.19
CA ASN A 239 -3.10 6.27 -12.02
C ASN A 239 -1.72 5.65 -11.86
N ALA A 240 -1.64 4.49 -11.21
CA ALA A 240 -0.37 3.78 -11.04
C ALA A 240 0.06 3.00 -12.29
N ASN A 241 -0.84 2.81 -13.27
CA ASN A 241 -0.61 2.03 -14.49
C ASN A 241 -0.07 0.61 -14.21
N TYR A 242 -0.54 -0.05 -13.14
CA TYR A 242 -0.06 -1.40 -12.85
C TYR A 242 -0.21 -2.33 -14.06
N PHE A 243 0.85 -3.07 -14.36
CA PHE A 243 0.89 -4.06 -15.44
C PHE A 243 0.74 -3.48 -16.86
N GLU A 244 1.04 -2.20 -17.04
CA GLU A 244 1.22 -1.60 -18.37
C GLU A 244 2.39 -2.27 -19.11
N ASP A 245 3.52 -2.45 -18.43
CA ASP A 245 4.61 -3.27 -18.95
C ASP A 245 4.33 -4.75 -18.64
N PRO A 246 4.20 -5.63 -19.65
CA PRO A 246 3.91 -7.05 -19.45
C PRO A 246 5.02 -7.79 -18.70
N PHE A 247 6.24 -7.24 -18.61
CA PHE A 247 7.33 -7.79 -17.81
C PHE A 247 6.96 -7.88 -16.32
N ASP A 248 6.19 -6.91 -15.81
CA ASP A 248 5.79 -6.87 -14.41
C ASP A 248 4.97 -8.09 -14.01
N VAL A 249 4.03 -8.50 -14.88
CA VAL A 249 3.21 -9.69 -14.67
C VAL A 249 4.05 -10.97 -14.81
N LYS A 250 4.94 -11.03 -15.80
CA LYS A 250 5.85 -12.18 -15.98
C LYS A 250 6.70 -12.43 -14.74
N THR A 251 7.23 -11.38 -14.12
CA THR A 251 8.00 -11.50 -12.87
C THR A 251 7.12 -11.98 -11.70
N LEU A 252 5.90 -11.47 -11.55
CA LEU A 252 4.98 -11.94 -10.51
C LEU A 252 4.52 -13.39 -10.72
N VAL A 253 4.37 -13.86 -11.97
CA VAL A 253 4.08 -15.27 -12.27
C VAL A 253 5.18 -16.17 -11.73
N GLU A 254 6.45 -15.80 -11.89
CA GLU A 254 7.57 -16.54 -11.29
C GLU A 254 7.54 -16.46 -9.76
N GLY A 255 7.15 -15.31 -9.20
CA GLY A 255 6.88 -15.18 -7.76
C GLY A 255 5.78 -16.15 -7.26
N ALA A 256 4.70 -16.32 -8.01
CA ALA A 256 3.65 -17.28 -7.67
C ALA A 256 4.18 -18.73 -7.67
N LYS A 257 4.99 -19.11 -8.67
CA LYS A 257 5.63 -20.43 -8.74
C LYS A 257 6.57 -20.68 -7.56
N ILE A 258 7.39 -19.70 -7.19
CA ILE A 258 8.27 -19.81 -6.00
C ILE A 258 7.42 -19.98 -4.73
N ALA A 259 6.31 -19.25 -4.57
CA ALA A 259 5.42 -19.44 -3.42
C ALA A 259 4.83 -20.86 -3.35
N MET A 260 4.50 -21.45 -4.51
CA MET A 260 4.05 -22.85 -4.58
C MET A 260 5.15 -23.81 -4.10
N GLU A 261 6.39 -23.63 -4.56
CA GLU A 261 7.53 -24.44 -4.11
C GLU A 261 7.78 -24.31 -2.60
N ILE A 262 7.73 -23.08 -2.07
CA ILE A 262 7.86 -22.82 -0.62
C ILE A 262 6.78 -23.58 0.16
N SER A 263 5.54 -23.59 -0.32
CA SER A 263 4.42 -24.27 0.34
C SER A 263 4.60 -25.80 0.42
N GLU A 264 5.41 -26.38 -0.48
CA GLU A 264 5.72 -27.81 -0.52
C GLU A 264 6.95 -28.21 0.31
N ALA A 265 7.71 -27.24 0.84
CA ALA A 265 8.83 -27.52 1.71
C ALA A 265 8.40 -28.23 3.01
N LYS A 266 9.25 -29.10 3.56
CA LYS A 266 8.99 -29.88 4.79
C LYS A 266 8.48 -29.02 5.95
N ALA A 267 9.05 -27.82 6.10
CA ALA A 267 8.68 -26.86 7.14
C ALA A 267 7.23 -26.35 7.04
N PHE A 268 6.65 -26.32 5.83
CA PHE A 268 5.24 -25.99 5.62
C PHE A 268 4.36 -27.24 5.59
N LYS A 269 4.84 -28.35 5.01
CA LYS A 269 4.05 -29.60 4.92
C LYS A 269 3.71 -30.21 6.27
N GLN A 270 4.51 -29.98 7.32
CA GLN A 270 4.18 -30.41 8.69
C GLN A 270 2.86 -29.85 9.24
N PHE A 271 2.30 -28.80 8.62
CA PHE A 271 1.00 -28.22 8.96
C PHE A 271 -0.17 -28.82 8.16
N GLY A 272 0.08 -29.83 7.30
CA GLY A 272 -0.93 -30.37 6.39
C GLY A 272 -1.26 -29.40 5.24
N THR A 273 -0.27 -28.58 4.87
CA THR A 273 -0.40 -27.50 3.89
C THR A 273 -0.90 -28.01 2.54
N ARG A 274 -1.96 -27.35 2.04
CA ARG A 274 -2.56 -27.59 0.73
C ARG A 274 -2.94 -26.27 0.10
N VAL A 275 -2.53 -26.04 -1.14
CA VAL A 275 -2.98 -24.88 -1.91
C VAL A 275 -4.51 -24.90 -2.06
N HIS A 276 -5.14 -23.73 -1.89
CA HIS A 276 -6.55 -23.55 -2.20
C HIS A 276 -6.74 -23.48 -3.72
N ARG A 277 -7.35 -24.52 -4.30
CA ARG A 277 -7.40 -24.72 -5.76
C ARG A 277 -8.64 -24.16 -6.46
N VAL A 278 -9.57 -23.54 -5.72
CA VAL A 278 -10.77 -22.97 -6.35
C VAL A 278 -10.37 -21.78 -7.21
N ALA A 279 -10.48 -21.96 -8.53
CA ALA A 279 -10.16 -20.92 -9.51
C ALA A 279 -11.10 -19.70 -9.38
N PHE A 280 -10.57 -18.51 -9.65
CA PHE A 280 -11.42 -17.33 -9.81
C PHE A 280 -12.41 -17.51 -10.96
N PRO A 281 -13.62 -16.91 -10.89
CA PRO A 281 -14.65 -17.09 -11.90
C PRO A 281 -14.19 -16.87 -13.34
N ASN A 282 -13.39 -15.83 -13.58
CA ASN A 282 -12.86 -15.46 -14.89
C ASN A 282 -11.59 -16.22 -15.30
N CYS A 283 -11.00 -17.03 -14.40
CA CYS A 283 -9.78 -17.80 -14.67
C CYS A 283 -10.03 -19.30 -14.88
N LYS A 284 -11.30 -19.75 -14.86
CA LYS A 284 -11.68 -21.17 -15.00
C LYS A 284 -11.24 -21.82 -16.32
N GLY A 285 -11.05 -21.02 -17.38
CA GLY A 285 -10.60 -21.50 -18.69
C GLY A 285 -9.11 -21.86 -18.75
N HIS A 286 -8.33 -21.59 -17.68
CA HIS A 286 -6.91 -21.89 -17.63
C HIS A 286 -6.62 -23.08 -16.73
N VAL A 287 -5.65 -23.91 -17.13
CA VAL A 287 -5.17 -25.02 -16.31
C VAL A 287 -4.52 -24.46 -15.04
N PHE A 288 -4.98 -24.90 -13.87
CA PHE A 288 -4.46 -24.44 -12.58
C PHE A 288 -2.93 -24.63 -12.50
N GLY A 289 -2.21 -23.61 -12.05
CA GLY A 289 -0.76 -23.65 -11.92
C GLY A 289 0.02 -23.30 -13.20
N SER A 290 -0.65 -23.18 -14.34
CA SER A 290 -0.03 -22.67 -15.57
C SER A 290 0.24 -21.16 -15.50
N ASP A 291 1.16 -20.68 -16.34
CA ASP A 291 1.49 -19.25 -16.46
C ASP A 291 0.25 -18.42 -16.79
N ALA A 292 -0.61 -18.92 -17.69
CA ALA A 292 -1.87 -18.27 -18.05
C ALA A 292 -2.84 -18.17 -16.86
N TYR A 293 -2.90 -19.20 -16.01
CA TYR A 293 -3.70 -19.15 -14.79
C TYR A 293 -3.15 -18.12 -13.80
N TRP A 294 -1.84 -18.10 -13.58
CA TRP A 294 -1.22 -17.15 -12.65
C TRP A 294 -1.35 -15.71 -13.12
N GLU A 295 -1.17 -15.43 -14.41
CA GLU A 295 -1.43 -14.10 -14.97
C GLU A 295 -2.89 -13.69 -14.76
N CYS A 296 -3.85 -14.56 -15.08
CA CYS A 296 -5.26 -14.28 -14.84
C CYS A 296 -5.53 -13.99 -13.35
N HIS A 297 -4.96 -14.79 -12.44
CA HIS A 297 -5.07 -14.56 -10.99
C HIS A 297 -4.55 -13.18 -10.61
N ILE A 298 -3.31 -12.85 -11.00
CA ILE A 298 -2.63 -11.59 -10.67
C ILE A 298 -3.46 -10.40 -11.15
N ARG A 299 -3.99 -10.43 -12.37
CA ARG A 299 -4.80 -9.34 -12.93
C ARG A 299 -6.19 -9.23 -12.30
N THR A 300 -6.74 -10.36 -11.85
CA THR A 300 -8.06 -10.39 -11.19
C THR A 300 -8.00 -9.87 -9.76
N PHE A 301 -6.94 -10.23 -9.04
CA PHE A 301 -6.74 -9.83 -7.66
C PHE A 301 -5.30 -9.37 -7.44
N SER A 302 -5.10 -8.07 -7.66
CA SER A 302 -3.90 -7.34 -7.29
C SER A 302 -4.22 -6.30 -6.21
N MET A 303 -3.19 -5.88 -5.49
CA MET A 303 -3.30 -4.79 -4.52
C MET A 303 -1.99 -4.01 -4.42
N THR A 304 -2.11 -2.72 -4.15
CA THR A 304 -0.99 -1.92 -3.66
C THR A 304 -0.57 -2.41 -2.27
N ILE A 305 0.73 -2.35 -1.98
CA ILE A 305 1.23 -2.47 -0.59
C ILE A 305 1.53 -1.10 0.04
N TYR A 306 1.05 -0.04 -0.59
CA TYR A 306 1.08 1.35 -0.12
C TYR A 306 2.50 1.96 -0.09
N HIS A 307 3.31 1.68 -1.11
CA HIS A 307 4.66 2.23 -1.29
C HIS A 307 4.81 3.07 -2.59
N PRO A 308 3.98 4.11 -2.78
CA PRO A 308 4.03 5.00 -3.96
C PRO A 308 5.20 6.00 -3.97
#